data_AF-A0A373CDD3-F1
#
_entry.id   AF-A0A373CDD3-F1
#
_cell.length_a   1.000
_cell.length_b   1.000
_cell.length_c   1.000
_cell.angle_alpha   90.00
_cell.angle_beta   90.00
_cell.angle_gamma   90.00
#
_symmetry.space_group_name_H-M   'P 1'
#
loop_
_entity.id
_entity.type
_entity.pdbx_description
1 polymer ?
#
loop_
_entity_poly.entity_id
_entity_poly.type
_entity_poly.pdbx_seq_one_letter_code
_entity_poly.pdbx_strand_id
1 'polypeptide(L)'
;MAGWDLKCGLITKYDLDEEYIWSLFNYVFSDECRKRNTYKFGLIKAILDNVFSGKSKEQGIYYTYEQLFAKFAENYWNLVVKYHLCQMRKDGKSEYSKIEKIFQEATTENPLLSILEFASIEEGKRTSIIKLVVQEC
;
A
#
# COMPACT_ATOMS: atom_id res chain seq x y z
N MET A 1 20.17 2.96 -10.15
CA MET A 1 19.34 1.74 -10.01
C MET A 1 17.89 2.16 -9.88
N ALA A 2 16.97 1.34 -10.36
CA ALA A 2 15.55 1.61 -10.17
C ALA A 2 15.16 1.39 -8.71
N GLY A 3 14.24 2.19 -8.17
CA GLY A 3 13.89 2.15 -6.75
C GLY A 3 13.36 0.80 -6.25
N TRP A 4 12.80 -0.03 -7.14
CA TRP A 4 12.30 -1.37 -6.81
C TRP A 4 13.39 -2.40 -6.50
N ASP A 5 14.65 -2.11 -6.86
CA ASP A 5 15.80 -3.02 -6.63
C ASP A 5 16.55 -2.69 -5.31
N LEU A 6 16.14 -1.62 -4.63
CA LEU A 6 16.76 -1.19 -3.37
C LEU A 6 16.19 -1.98 -2.19
N LYS A 7 17.08 -2.60 -1.40
CA LYS A 7 16.71 -3.25 -0.12
C LYS A 7 16.63 -2.27 1.05
N CYS A 8 17.32 -1.14 0.94
CA CYS A 8 17.33 -0.09 1.96
C CYS A 8 17.55 1.26 1.30
N GLY A 9 17.16 2.32 2.02
CA GLY A 9 17.45 3.70 1.70
C GLY A 9 18.00 4.41 2.93
N LEU A 10 18.84 5.42 2.72
CA LEU A 10 19.34 6.27 3.80
C LEU A 10 18.42 7.48 3.95
N ILE A 11 18.18 7.89 5.19
CA ILE A 11 17.50 9.17 5.47
C ILE A 11 18.46 10.29 5.10
N THR A 12 18.04 11.15 4.16
CA THR A 12 18.88 12.23 3.64
C THR A 12 18.61 13.59 4.31
N LYS A 13 17.46 13.74 4.99
CA LYS A 13 17.04 14.99 5.63
C LYS A 13 16.15 14.67 6.84
N TYR A 14 16.49 15.22 8.00
CA TYR A 14 15.74 15.04 9.25
C TYR A 14 14.87 16.26 9.57
N ASP A 15 15.38 17.47 9.32
CA ASP A 15 14.63 18.71 9.55
C ASP A 15 13.80 19.03 8.31
N LEU A 16 12.50 18.72 8.37
CA LEU A 16 11.55 19.01 7.29
C LEU A 16 10.65 20.16 7.73
N ASP A 17 10.60 21.21 6.92
CA ASP A 17 9.58 22.26 7.05
C ASP A 17 8.28 21.86 6.33
N GLU A 18 7.20 22.56 6.66
CA GLU A 18 5.87 22.28 6.11
C GLU A 18 5.84 22.51 4.59
N GLU A 19 6.52 23.54 4.09
CA GLU A 19 6.59 23.85 2.67
C GLU A 19 7.21 22.72 1.86
N TYR A 20 8.27 22.09 2.39
CA TYR A 20 8.93 20.95 1.79
C TYR A 20 8.00 19.74 1.76
N ILE A 21 7.29 19.46 2.85
CA ILE A 21 6.29 18.38 2.89
C ILE A 21 5.21 18.64 1.83
N TRP A 22 4.67 19.86 1.77
CA TRP A 22 3.68 20.25 0.75
C TRP A 22 4.22 20.10 -0.68
N SER A 23 5.48 20.46 -0.92
CA SER A 23 6.12 20.31 -2.22
C SER A 23 6.17 18.84 -2.66
N LEU A 24 6.42 17.91 -1.74
CA LEU A 24 6.44 16.47 -2.00
C LEU A 24 5.04 15.95 -2.36
N PHE A 25 4.01 16.35 -1.61
CA PHE A 25 2.64 15.99 -1.93
C PHE A 25 2.20 16.55 -3.28
N ASN A 26 2.47 17.83 -3.55
CA ASN A 26 2.19 18.47 -4.82
C ASN A 26 2.86 17.73 -5.97
N TYR A 27 4.14 17.37 -5.82
CA TYR A 27 4.85 16.56 -6.81
C TYR A 27 4.17 15.20 -7.00
N VAL A 28 3.85 14.47 -5.93
CA VAL A 28 3.18 13.17 -6.01
C VAL A 28 1.85 13.26 -6.75
N PHE A 29 1.05 14.30 -6.51
CA PHE A 29 -0.26 14.47 -7.16
C PHE A 29 -0.16 15.06 -8.57
N SER A 30 0.91 15.78 -8.91
CA SER A 30 1.15 16.33 -10.25
C SER A 30 1.42 15.27 -11.32
N ASP A 31 1.29 15.64 -12.59
CA ASP A 31 1.57 14.75 -13.73
C ASP A 31 3.06 14.40 -13.92
N GLU A 32 3.96 15.16 -13.28
CA GLU A 32 5.42 14.89 -13.29
C GLU A 32 5.77 13.58 -12.59
N CYS A 33 4.97 13.20 -11.60
CA CYS A 33 5.15 11.94 -10.90
C CYS A 33 4.62 10.78 -11.74
N ARG A 34 5.53 10.03 -12.39
CA ARG A 34 5.19 8.81 -13.12
C ARG A 34 4.49 7.81 -12.21
N LYS A 35 3.24 7.48 -12.54
CA LYS A 35 2.41 6.47 -11.86
C LYS A 35 2.02 5.39 -12.87
N ARG A 36 2.33 4.14 -12.56
CA ARG A 36 1.90 2.98 -13.37
C ARG A 36 0.68 2.29 -12.77
N ASN A 37 0.70 2.12 -11.46
CA ASN A 37 -0.42 1.69 -10.63
C ASN A 37 -0.69 2.75 -9.57
N THR A 38 -1.75 2.55 -8.80
CA THR A 38 -2.17 3.43 -7.71
C THR A 38 -1.35 3.26 -6.43
N TYR A 39 -0.33 2.39 -6.42
CA TYR A 39 0.39 1.97 -5.21
C TYR A 39 1.04 3.12 -4.47
N LYS A 40 1.58 4.11 -5.18
CA LYS A 40 2.17 5.29 -4.53
C LYS A 40 1.16 6.02 -3.65
N PHE A 41 -0.09 6.15 -4.11
CA PHE A 41 -1.15 6.78 -3.32
C PHE A 41 -1.59 5.89 -2.16
N GLY A 42 -1.75 4.59 -2.40
CA GLY A 42 -2.11 3.63 -1.35
C GLY A 42 -1.05 3.55 -0.25
N LEU A 43 0.24 3.62 -0.59
CA LEU A 43 1.34 3.63 0.37
C LEU A 43 1.34 4.90 1.21
N ILE A 44 1.17 6.06 0.58
CA ILE A 44 1.05 7.33 1.31
C ILE A 44 -0.13 7.30 2.28
N LYS A 45 -1.30 6.84 1.82
CA LYS A 45 -2.47 6.68 2.68
C LYS A 45 -2.20 5.70 3.84
N ALA A 46 -1.53 4.57 3.59
CA ALA A 46 -1.17 3.62 4.63
C ALA A 46 -0.16 4.18 5.65
N ILE A 47 0.76 5.04 5.23
CA ILE A 47 1.65 5.78 6.14
C ILE A 47 0.83 6.75 6.99
N LEU A 48 -0.05 7.54 6.37
CA LEU A 48 -0.92 8.49 7.07
C LEU A 48 -1.82 7.80 8.11
N ASP A 49 -2.40 6.65 7.75
CA ASP A 49 -3.22 5.83 8.65
C ASP A 49 -2.41 5.28 9.85
N ASN A 50 -1.08 5.24 9.74
CA ASN A 50 -0.18 4.75 10.77
C ASN A 50 0.61 5.85 11.49
N VAL A 51 0.45 7.14 11.17
CA VAL A 51 1.31 8.22 11.72
C VAL A 51 1.46 8.14 13.25
N PHE A 52 0.41 7.77 13.97
CA PHE A 52 0.43 7.70 15.44
C PHE A 52 0.68 6.31 16.04
N SER A 53 0.83 5.26 15.22
CA SER A 53 0.99 3.87 15.68
C SER A 53 2.44 3.37 15.66
N GLY A 54 3.39 4.24 15.34
CA GLY A 54 4.80 3.89 15.24
C GLY A 54 5.49 3.78 16.60
N LYS A 55 6.64 3.10 16.64
CA LYS A 55 7.43 2.92 17.86
C LYS A 55 8.54 3.96 17.92
N SER A 56 8.61 4.72 19.01
CA SER A 56 9.72 5.65 19.23
C SER A 56 11.04 4.90 19.37
N LYS A 57 12.05 5.33 18.62
CA LYS A 57 13.45 4.85 18.62
C LYS A 57 14.40 6.06 18.63
N GLU A 58 15.69 5.81 18.84
CA GLU A 58 16.70 6.89 18.90
C GLU A 58 16.73 7.76 17.64
N GLN A 59 16.47 7.17 16.47
CA GLN A 59 16.51 7.85 15.17
C GLN A 59 15.14 8.40 14.71
N GLY A 60 14.12 8.35 15.57
CA GLY A 60 12.76 8.80 15.26
C GLY A 60 11.71 7.71 15.40
N ILE A 61 10.64 7.78 14.60
CA ILE A 61 9.52 6.84 14.66
C ILE A 61 9.74 5.67 13.71
N TYR A 62 9.67 4.46 14.24
CA TYR A 62 9.85 3.22 13.50
C TYR A 62 8.52 2.54 13.18
N TYR A 63 8.38 2.08 11.93
CA TYR A 63 7.26 1.30 11.43
C TYR A 63 7.79 0.01 10.79
N THR A 64 7.08 -1.10 10.97
CA THR A 64 7.38 -2.32 10.20
C THR A 64 6.64 -2.31 8.87
N TYR A 65 7.16 -3.06 7.90
CA TYR A 65 6.45 -3.24 6.62
C TYR A 65 5.09 -3.89 6.83
N GLU A 66 4.99 -4.90 7.71
CA GLU A 66 3.72 -5.57 7.99
C GLU A 66 2.65 -4.58 8.51
N GLN A 67 3.03 -3.62 9.35
CA GLN A 67 2.13 -2.61 9.88
C GLN A 67 1.62 -1.67 8.79
N LEU A 68 2.51 -1.18 7.92
CA LEU A 68 2.12 -0.32 6.81
C LEU A 68 1.27 -1.09 5.80
N PHE A 69 1.70 -2.28 5.42
CA PHE A 69 1.02 -3.09 4.42
C PHE A 69 -0.28 -3.72 4.91
N ALA A 70 -0.52 -3.83 6.22
CA ALA A 70 -1.83 -4.14 6.76
C ALA A 70 -2.86 -3.07 6.39
N LYS A 71 -2.53 -1.78 6.57
CA LYS A 71 -3.38 -0.66 6.13
C LYS A 71 -3.42 -0.51 4.62
N PHE A 72 -2.33 -0.81 3.93
CA PHE A 72 -2.33 -0.87 2.47
C PHE A 72 -3.35 -1.89 1.97
N ALA A 73 -3.27 -3.15 2.45
CA ALA A 73 -4.19 -4.22 2.07
C ALA A 73 -5.65 -3.86 2.39
N GLU A 74 -5.92 -3.32 3.58
CA GLU A 74 -7.26 -2.87 3.99
C GLU A 74 -7.82 -1.79 3.06
N ASN A 75 -7.02 -0.75 2.75
CA ASN A 75 -7.43 0.32 1.85
C ASN A 75 -7.76 -0.23 0.45
N TYR A 76 -6.93 -1.13 -0.10
CA TYR A 76 -7.19 -1.73 -1.40
C TYR A 76 -8.31 -2.75 -1.41
N TRP A 77 -8.56 -3.46 -0.30
CA TRP A 77 -9.66 -4.40 -0.21
C TRP A 77 -10.98 -3.71 -0.52
N ASN A 78 -11.18 -2.52 0.05
CA ASN A 78 -12.34 -1.70 -0.25
C ASN A 78 -12.40 -1.30 -1.73
N LEU A 79 -11.30 -0.83 -2.29
CA LEU A 79 -11.27 -0.39 -3.70
C LEU A 79 -11.53 -1.54 -4.67
N VAL A 80 -10.89 -2.69 -4.46
CA VAL A 80 -10.87 -3.81 -5.40
C VAL A 80 -12.02 -4.78 -5.17
N VAL A 81 -12.22 -5.23 -3.94
CA VAL A 81 -13.18 -6.30 -3.64
C VAL A 81 -14.59 -5.74 -3.51
N LYS A 82 -14.75 -4.63 -2.78
CA LYS A 82 -16.07 -4.04 -2.53
C LYS A 82 -16.55 -3.14 -3.68
N TYR A 83 -15.65 -2.34 -4.26
CA TYR A 83 -16.02 -1.37 -5.30
C TYR A 83 -15.58 -1.76 -6.72
N HIS A 84 -14.86 -2.87 -6.89
CA HIS A 84 -14.44 -3.38 -8.20
C HIS A 84 -13.64 -2.37 -9.05
N LEU A 85 -12.88 -1.51 -8.39
CA LEU A 85 -12.03 -0.50 -9.04
C LEU A 85 -10.72 -1.14 -9.50
N CYS A 86 -10.40 -0.94 -10.78
CA CYS A 86 -9.13 -1.41 -11.33
C CYS A 86 -7.96 -0.54 -10.85
N GLN A 87 -6.87 -1.18 -10.41
CA GLN A 87 -5.68 -0.51 -9.86
C GLN A 87 -4.53 -0.42 -10.87
N MET A 88 -4.71 -1.05 -12.04
CA MET A 88 -3.78 -1.01 -13.16
C MET A 88 -4.30 -0.08 -14.26
N ARG A 89 -3.43 0.79 -14.76
CA ARG A 89 -3.74 1.55 -15.98
C ARG A 89 -3.77 0.58 -17.17
N LYS A 90 -4.74 0.74 -18.08
CA LYS A 90 -4.79 0.01 -19.35
C LYS A 90 -3.57 0.37 -20.21
N ASP A 91 -2.48 -0.37 -20.06
CA ASP A 91 -1.20 -0.16 -20.75
C ASP A 91 -0.86 -1.29 -21.74
N GLY A 92 -1.75 -2.28 -21.87
CA GLY A 92 -1.60 -3.45 -22.75
C GLY A 92 -0.56 -4.47 -22.28
N LYS A 93 0.15 -4.23 -21.17
CA LYS A 93 1.20 -5.13 -20.64
C LYS A 93 0.70 -6.02 -19.51
N SER A 94 -0.23 -5.52 -18.70
CA SER A 94 -0.84 -6.28 -17.62
C SER A 94 -2.26 -5.78 -17.38
N GLU A 95 -3.20 -6.71 -17.22
CA GLU A 95 -4.60 -6.37 -16.96
C GLU A 95 -4.86 -6.04 -15.49
N TYR A 96 -4.22 -6.78 -14.58
CA TYR A 96 -4.38 -6.64 -13.14
C TYR A 96 -3.05 -6.39 -12.45
N SER A 97 -3.06 -5.51 -11.45
CA SER A 97 -1.98 -5.34 -10.48
C SER A 97 -1.82 -6.56 -9.59
N LYS A 98 -0.70 -6.65 -8.87
CA LYS A 98 -0.42 -7.76 -7.96
C LYS A 98 -1.46 -7.88 -6.84
N ILE A 99 -1.90 -6.75 -6.28
CA ILE A 99 -2.90 -6.72 -5.20
C ILE A 99 -4.27 -7.18 -5.69
N GLU A 100 -4.65 -6.82 -6.92
CA GLU A 100 -5.88 -7.31 -7.54
C GLU A 100 -5.86 -8.83 -7.67
N LYS A 101 -4.74 -9.40 -8.15
CA LYS A 101 -4.58 -10.85 -8.28
C LYS A 101 -4.65 -11.57 -6.93
N ILE A 102 -3.95 -11.07 -5.91
CA ILE A 102 -3.97 -11.65 -4.56
C ILE A 102 -5.40 -11.69 -4.01
N PHE A 103 -6.17 -10.61 -4.19
CA PHE A 103 -7.55 -10.57 -3.70
C PHE A 103 -8.49 -11.43 -4.53
N GLN A 104 -8.34 -11.45 -5.86
CA GLN A 104 -9.11 -12.34 -6.73
C GLN A 104 -8.90 -13.80 -6.35
N GLU A 105 -7.65 -14.23 -6.14
CA GLU A 105 -7.30 -15.57 -5.68
C GLU A 105 -7.97 -15.87 -4.33
N ALA A 106 -7.84 -14.98 -3.35
CA ALA A 106 -8.46 -15.16 -2.03
C ALA A 106 -10.00 -15.27 -2.11
N THR A 107 -10.65 -14.44 -2.92
CA THR A 107 -12.11 -14.47 -3.11
C THR A 107 -12.58 -15.65 -3.96
N THR A 108 -11.73 -16.19 -4.83
CA THR A 108 -12.04 -17.40 -5.61
C THR A 108 -11.99 -18.64 -4.72
N GLU A 109 -10.99 -18.73 -3.83
CA GLU A 109 -10.87 -19.79 -2.84
C GLU A 109 -12.04 -19.78 -1.84
N ASN A 110 -12.46 -18.58 -1.40
CA ASN A 110 -13.60 -18.41 -0.51
C ASN A 110 -14.47 -17.22 -0.95
N PRO A 111 -15.53 -17.48 -1.72
CA PRO A 111 -16.43 -16.44 -2.23
C PRO A 111 -17.09 -15.59 -1.14
N LEU A 112 -17.26 -16.11 0.09
CA LEU A 112 -17.83 -15.35 1.20
C LEU A 112 -16.94 -14.18 1.63
N LEU A 113 -15.65 -14.18 1.30
CA LEU A 113 -14.78 -13.04 1.60
C LEU A 113 -15.22 -11.78 0.86
N SER A 114 -15.82 -11.90 -0.33
CA SER A 114 -16.22 -10.76 -1.15
C SER A 114 -17.25 -9.83 -0.51
N ILE A 115 -18.05 -10.34 0.45
CA ILE A 115 -19.06 -9.58 1.18
C ILE A 115 -18.56 -9.05 2.52
N LEU A 116 -17.36 -9.43 2.95
CA LEU A 116 -16.80 -9.05 4.24
C LEU A 116 -15.94 -7.80 4.12
N GLU A 117 -16.04 -6.95 5.13
CA GLU A 117 -15.04 -5.92 5.39
C GLU A 117 -13.71 -6.60 5.77
N PHE A 118 -12.58 -6.00 5.40
CA PHE A 118 -11.26 -6.60 5.63
C PHE A 118 -11.00 -6.90 7.12
N ALA A 119 -11.49 -6.04 8.00
CA ALA A 119 -11.41 -6.22 9.45
C ALA A 119 -12.22 -7.43 9.97
N SER A 120 -13.25 -7.85 9.24
CA SER A 120 -14.12 -8.98 9.60
C SER A 120 -13.61 -10.33 9.08
N ILE A 121 -12.55 -10.34 8.27
CA ILE A 121 -11.89 -11.58 7.83
C ILE A 121 -11.19 -12.23 9.02
N GLU A 122 -11.28 -13.56 9.12
CA GLU A 122 -10.58 -14.35 10.13
C GLU A 122 -9.09 -13.99 10.19
N GLU A 123 -8.55 -13.82 11.40
CA GLU A 123 -7.20 -13.30 11.62
C GLU A 123 -6.12 -14.11 10.90
N GLY A 124 -6.23 -15.44 10.85
CA GLY A 124 -5.30 -16.31 10.14
C GLY A 124 -5.24 -15.99 8.64
N LYS A 125 -6.40 -15.92 7.98
CA LYS A 125 -6.50 -15.60 6.55
C LYS A 125 -6.12 -14.15 6.26
N ARG A 126 -6.52 -13.21 7.13
CA ARG A 126 -6.12 -11.80 7.00
C ARG A 126 -4.61 -11.65 7.07
N THR A 127 -3.96 -12.32 8.02
CA THR A 127 -2.50 -12.29 8.16
C THR A 127 -1.80 -12.93 6.97
N SER A 128 -2.32 -14.02 6.40
CA SER A 128 -1.74 -14.61 5.20
C SER A 128 -1.83 -13.68 3.99
N ILE A 129 -2.97 -12.99 3.82
CA ILE A 129 -3.14 -11.99 2.75
C ILE A 129 -2.14 -10.85 2.93
N ILE A 130 -2.00 -10.31 4.14
CA ILE A 130 -1.04 -9.23 4.43
C ILE A 130 0.39 -9.66 4.10
N LYS A 131 0.79 -10.87 4.47
CA LYS A 131 2.14 -11.39 4.16
C LYS A 131 2.39 -11.49 2.66
N LEU A 132 1.42 -11.97 1.88
CA LEU A 132 1.52 -12.01 0.42
C LEU A 132 1.62 -10.59 -0.17
N VAL A 133 0.82 -9.67 0.34
CA VAL A 133 0.84 -8.26 -0.08
C VAL A 133 2.18 -7.60 0.22
N VAL A 134 2.81 -7.87 1.37
CA VAL A 134 4.18 -7.39 1.71
C VAL A 134 5.24 -7.93 0.74
N GLN A 135 5.09 -9.18 0.27
CA GLN A 135 6.07 -9.82 -0.59
C GLN A 135 5.97 -9.41 -2.06
N GLU A 136 4.75 -9.18 -2.55
CA GLU A 136 4.47 -9.04 -3.98
C GLU A 136 4.16 -7.60 -4.45
N CYS A 137 3.88 -6.66 -3.53
CA CYS A 137 3.48 -5.29 -3.85
C CYS A 137 4.53 -4.25 -3.44
#